data_AF-A0A914XBW7-F1
#
_entry.id   AF-A0A914XBW7-F1
#
_cell.length_a   1.000
_cell.length_b   1.000
_cell.length_c   1.000
_cell.angle_alpha   90.00
_cell.angle_beta   90.00
_cell.angle_gamma   90.00
#
_symmetry.space_group_name_H-M   'P 1'
#
loop_
_entity.id
_entity.type
_entity.pdbx_description
1 polymer ?
#
loop_
_entity_poly.entity_id
_entity_poly.type
_entity_poly.pdbx_seq_one_letter_code
_entity_poly.pdbx_strand_id
1 'polypeptide(L)'
;KFSNFLIKLRKALRGLTASSSSATCPKTLGLRIPGWRLDLAQLYEIGVLNQGVDYVTMESYQTAGAESSTAKPLSPLYSSTSTDHSISSTLKEWVRQKLHGRKIVIVLPAFAIAHQLSNADFNRIGSPVSSAGLGDDKRFTRTQEELCQITDADKFMRELSFEQVAAFARAKNGAWLSYETRQTIKYKSNYARKLQLGGVGLLSLNDDDFSNSCRMGAFPLLSAIANTAQCN
;
A
#
# COMPACT_ATOMS: atom_id res chain seq x y z
N LYS A 1 -18.00 18.59 12.23
CA LYS A 1 -18.07 17.53 11.20
C LYS A 1 -16.94 17.74 10.18
N PHE A 2 -16.25 16.67 9.79
CA PHE A 2 -15.11 16.73 8.85
C PHE A 2 -15.48 17.33 7.48
N SER A 3 -16.70 17.06 7.00
CA SER A 3 -17.28 17.64 5.77
C SER A 3 -17.24 19.17 5.73
N ASN A 4 -17.66 19.85 6.80
CA ASN A 4 -17.65 21.30 6.88
C ASN A 4 -16.24 21.89 6.79
N PHE A 5 -15.26 21.23 7.41
CA PHE A 5 -13.86 21.64 7.30
C PHE A 5 -13.39 21.53 5.85
N LEU A 6 -13.66 20.40 5.19
CA LEU A 6 -13.23 20.16 3.82
C LEU A 6 -13.84 21.15 2.82
N ILE A 7 -15.13 21.48 2.97
CA ILE A 7 -15.83 22.49 2.15
C ILE A 7 -15.17 23.87 2.32
N LYS A 8 -14.94 24.29 3.58
CA LYS A 8 -14.29 25.58 3.88
C LYS A 8 -12.87 25.65 3.32
N LEU A 9 -12.08 24.58 3.49
CA LEU A 9 -10.72 24.50 2.96
C LEU A 9 -10.71 24.61 1.44
N ARG A 10 -11.58 23.86 0.74
CA ARG A 10 -11.66 23.93 -0.73
C ARG A 10 -12.08 25.31 -1.22
N LYS A 11 -13.02 25.97 -0.53
CA LYS A 11 -13.43 27.35 -0.85
C LYS A 11 -12.26 28.33 -0.68
N ALA A 12 -11.50 28.22 0.42
CA ALA A 12 -10.34 29.06 0.69
C ALA A 12 -9.25 28.87 -0.38
N LEU A 13 -8.91 27.63 -0.73
CA LEU A 13 -7.91 27.32 -1.77
C LEU A 13 -8.29 27.90 -3.15
N ARG A 14 -9.57 27.86 -3.52
CA ARG A 14 -10.06 28.49 -4.76
C ARG A 14 -10.08 30.02 -4.69
N GLY A 15 -10.37 30.59 -3.52
CA GLY A 15 -10.32 32.03 -3.29
C GLY A 15 -8.92 32.60 -3.52
N LEU A 16 -7.89 31.90 -3.00
CA LEU A 16 -6.48 32.30 -3.17
C LEU A 16 -6.04 32.33 -4.64
N THR A 17 -6.56 31.42 -5.47
CA THR A 17 -6.24 31.39 -6.92
C THR A 17 -6.98 32.47 -7.70
N ALA A 18 -8.17 32.87 -7.24
CA ALA A 18 -8.97 33.91 -7.91
C ALA A 18 -8.49 35.33 -7.59
N SER A 19 -7.85 35.55 -6.44
CA SER A 19 -7.36 36.86 -5.99
C SER A 19 -5.95 37.22 -6.49
N SER A 20 -5.26 36.33 -7.19
CA SER A 20 -3.93 36.60 -7.75
C SER A 20 -4.03 37.16 -9.16
N SER A 21 -3.43 38.34 -9.39
CA SER A 21 -3.29 38.97 -10.71
C SER A 21 -2.29 38.28 -11.64
N SER A 22 -1.50 37.35 -11.11
CA SER A 22 -0.67 36.43 -11.90
C SER A 22 -1.39 35.08 -12.06
N ALA A 23 -1.20 34.39 -13.19
CA ALA A 23 -1.78 33.09 -13.47
C ALA A 23 -1.33 32.05 -12.43
N THR A 24 -2.07 31.95 -11.33
CA THR A 24 -1.75 31.01 -10.24
C THR A 24 -2.43 29.68 -10.51
N CYS A 25 -1.64 28.61 -10.56
CA CYS A 25 -2.14 27.27 -10.74
C CYS A 25 -3.10 26.88 -9.60
N PRO A 26 -4.23 26.20 -9.91
CA PRO A 26 -5.11 25.64 -8.90
C PRO A 26 -4.34 24.79 -7.87
N LYS A 27 -4.62 24.99 -6.59
CA LYS A 27 -4.01 24.20 -5.52
C LYS A 27 -4.71 22.83 -5.42
N THR A 28 -3.92 21.77 -5.47
CA THR A 28 -4.40 20.40 -5.32
C THR A 28 -4.66 20.06 -3.85
N LEU A 29 -5.76 19.35 -3.59
CA LEU A 29 -6.13 18.86 -2.27
C LEU A 29 -6.28 17.33 -2.32
N GLY A 30 -5.32 16.62 -1.72
CA GLY A 30 -5.40 15.18 -1.50
C GLY A 30 -5.88 14.85 -0.09
N LEU A 31 -6.62 13.76 0.07
CA LEU A 31 -6.99 13.22 1.39
C LEU A 31 -6.49 11.78 1.54
N ARG A 32 -5.75 11.53 2.61
CA ARG A 32 -5.31 10.18 2.98
C ARG A 32 -6.37 9.51 3.85
N ILE A 33 -6.80 8.31 3.46
CA ILE A 33 -7.73 7.49 4.20
C ILE A 33 -7.07 6.13 4.46
N PRO A 34 -7.11 5.63 5.72
CA PRO A 34 -6.62 4.29 6.03
C PRO A 34 -7.24 3.24 5.10
N GLY A 35 -6.44 2.29 4.64
CA GLY A 35 -6.96 1.13 3.92
C GLY A 35 -7.84 0.24 4.81
N TRP A 36 -8.39 -0.81 4.21
CA TRP A 36 -9.19 -1.83 4.90
C TRP A 36 -10.51 -1.33 5.52
N ARG A 37 -10.90 -0.07 5.26
CA ARG A 37 -12.16 0.52 5.72
C ARG A 37 -13.30 0.15 4.77
N LEU A 38 -14.22 -0.70 5.24
CA LEU A 38 -15.43 -1.07 4.52
C LEU A 38 -16.65 -0.19 4.89
N ASP A 39 -16.53 0.64 5.92
CA ASP A 39 -17.58 1.50 6.49
C ASP A 39 -17.45 2.97 6.07
N LEU A 40 -16.79 3.25 4.93
CA LEU A 40 -16.38 4.61 4.54
C LEU A 40 -17.53 5.65 4.61
N ALA A 41 -18.73 5.31 4.15
CA ALA A 41 -19.91 6.18 4.14
C ALA A 41 -20.51 6.45 5.53
N GLN A 42 -20.18 5.64 6.54
CA GLN A 42 -20.56 5.91 7.93
C GLN A 42 -19.66 6.98 8.57
N LEU A 43 -18.45 7.15 8.04
CA LEU A 43 -17.42 8.04 8.57
C LEU A 43 -17.30 9.34 7.78
N TYR A 44 -17.53 9.26 6.46
CA TYR A 44 -17.31 10.34 5.52
C TYR A 44 -18.53 10.56 4.64
N GLU A 45 -18.89 11.83 4.45
CA GLU A 45 -19.88 12.22 3.46
C GLU A 45 -19.27 12.10 2.06
N ILE A 46 -19.55 10.97 1.38
CA ILE A 46 -18.92 10.62 0.10
C ILE A 46 -19.14 11.69 -0.99
N GLY A 47 -20.31 12.34 -1.01
CA GLY A 47 -20.58 13.47 -1.90
C GLY A 47 -19.60 14.63 -1.70
N VAL A 48 -19.24 14.93 -0.44
CA VAL A 48 -18.26 15.97 -0.10
C VAL A 48 -16.86 15.54 -0.50
N LEU A 49 -16.50 14.26 -0.38
CA LEU A 49 -15.21 13.76 -0.90
C LEU A 49 -15.15 13.91 -2.43
N ASN A 50 -16.20 13.49 -3.14
CA ASN A 50 -16.27 13.59 -4.60
C ASN A 50 -16.19 15.03 -5.12
N GLN A 51 -16.63 16.03 -4.36
CA GLN A 51 -16.60 17.43 -4.80
C GLN A 51 -15.44 18.23 -4.20
N GLY A 52 -14.98 17.85 -3.00
CA GLY A 52 -14.09 18.64 -2.16
C GLY A 52 -12.61 18.36 -2.36
N VAL A 53 -12.22 17.12 -2.67
CA VAL A 53 -10.81 16.74 -2.90
C VAL A 53 -10.54 16.47 -4.36
N ASP A 54 -9.29 16.61 -4.79
CA ASP A 54 -8.86 16.22 -6.13
C ASP A 54 -8.65 14.70 -6.20
N TYR A 55 -8.01 14.12 -5.19
CA TYR A 55 -7.86 12.67 -5.04
C TYR A 55 -7.92 12.21 -3.57
N VAL A 56 -8.19 10.93 -3.38
CA VAL A 56 -8.12 10.20 -2.11
C VAL A 56 -7.05 9.14 -2.22
N THR A 57 -6.08 9.12 -1.32
CA THR A 57 -5.08 8.04 -1.26
C THR A 57 -5.52 6.95 -0.30
N MET A 58 -5.59 5.70 -0.80
CA MET A 58 -5.86 4.50 -0.01
C MET A 58 -4.53 3.87 0.42
N GLU A 59 -4.27 3.83 1.73
CA GLU A 59 -3.09 3.13 2.28
C GLU A 59 -3.32 1.63 2.28
N SER A 60 -2.91 0.96 1.21
CA SER A 60 -3.28 -0.43 0.98
C SER A 60 -2.35 -1.45 1.62
N TYR A 61 -1.88 -1.20 2.84
CA TYR A 61 -0.92 -2.05 3.54
C TYR A 61 -1.21 -2.22 5.02
N GLN A 62 -0.64 -3.28 5.59
CA GLN A 62 -0.66 -3.55 7.02
C GLN A 62 0.25 -2.54 7.75
N THR A 63 -0.31 -1.78 8.68
CA THR A 63 0.43 -0.79 9.51
C THR A 63 0.58 -1.24 10.96
N ALA A 64 -0.19 -2.24 11.42
CA ALA A 64 -0.17 -2.73 12.80
C ALA A 64 0.49 -4.12 12.87
N GLY A 65 1.82 -4.13 12.98
CA GLY A 65 2.61 -5.35 13.05
C GLY A 65 2.71 -6.03 14.42
N ALA A 66 2.58 -5.25 15.49
CA ALA A 66 2.76 -5.76 16.85
C ALA A 66 1.56 -6.59 17.36
N GLU A 67 0.40 -6.50 16.71
CA GLU A 67 -0.85 -7.12 17.17
C GLU A 67 -1.34 -8.29 16.29
N SER A 68 -0.68 -8.57 15.16
CA SER A 68 -1.09 -9.72 14.33
C SER A 68 -0.61 -11.02 14.95
N SER A 69 -1.54 -11.90 15.29
CA SER A 69 -1.26 -13.26 15.78
C SER A 69 -0.77 -14.21 14.69
N THR A 70 -0.83 -13.78 13.42
CA THR A 70 -0.48 -14.61 12.25
C THR A 70 0.31 -13.83 11.20
N ALA A 71 1.10 -14.56 10.40
CA ALA A 71 1.88 -14.01 9.30
C ALA A 71 0.95 -13.67 8.13
N LYS A 72 0.81 -12.38 7.80
CA LYS A 72 -0.10 -11.91 6.76
C LYS A 72 0.66 -11.16 5.65
N PRO A 73 0.17 -11.23 4.40
CA PRO A 73 0.66 -10.37 3.34
C PRO A 73 0.61 -8.90 3.71
N LEU A 74 1.65 -8.17 3.33
CA LEU A 74 1.77 -6.74 3.56
C LEU A 74 0.63 -5.95 2.89
N SER A 75 0.32 -6.26 1.63
CA SER A 75 -0.63 -5.50 0.81
C SER A 75 -1.37 -6.43 -0.16
N PRO A 76 -2.23 -7.35 0.32
CA PRO A 76 -2.85 -8.34 -0.57
C PRO A 76 -3.79 -7.66 -1.59
N LEU A 77 -3.69 -8.05 -2.86
CA LEU A 77 -4.63 -7.58 -3.89
C LEU A 77 -6.01 -8.22 -3.70
N TYR A 78 -6.03 -9.51 -3.39
CA TYR A 78 -7.24 -10.29 -3.16
C TYR A 78 -7.24 -10.91 -1.77
N SER A 79 -8.43 -11.11 -1.21
CA SER A 79 -8.61 -11.75 0.09
C SER A 79 -8.51 -13.27 -0.04
N SER A 80 -7.84 -13.94 0.90
CA SER A 80 -7.86 -15.41 1.02
C SER A 80 -9.10 -15.95 1.75
N THR A 81 -9.70 -15.14 2.61
CA THR A 81 -10.89 -15.51 3.38
C THR A 81 -11.93 -14.39 3.33
N SER A 82 -13.16 -14.67 3.77
CA SER A 82 -14.23 -13.67 3.82
C SER A 82 -13.99 -12.57 4.87
N THR A 83 -13.16 -12.85 5.89
CA THR A 83 -12.85 -11.91 6.97
C THR A 83 -11.62 -11.05 6.67
N ASP A 84 -10.76 -11.46 5.73
CA ASP A 84 -9.59 -10.68 5.33
C ASP A 84 -9.98 -9.52 4.39
N HIS A 85 -9.42 -8.35 4.66
CA HIS A 85 -9.54 -7.19 3.80
C HIS A 85 -8.37 -7.13 2.81
N SER A 86 -8.67 -6.72 1.59
CA SER A 86 -7.72 -6.63 0.47
C SER A 86 -7.97 -5.40 -0.37
N ILE A 87 -7.04 -5.08 -1.26
CA ILE A 87 -7.16 -3.92 -2.16
C ILE A 87 -8.47 -4.04 -2.95
N SER A 88 -8.74 -5.22 -3.50
CA SER A 88 -9.94 -5.49 -4.30
C SER A 88 -11.22 -5.33 -3.48
N SER A 89 -11.30 -5.93 -2.28
CA SER A 89 -12.53 -5.85 -1.47
C SER A 89 -12.80 -4.44 -0.97
N THR A 90 -11.75 -3.70 -0.59
CA THR A 90 -11.86 -2.30 -0.14
C THR A 90 -12.30 -1.39 -1.28
N LEU A 91 -11.67 -1.49 -2.45
CA LEU A 91 -12.05 -0.68 -3.62
C LEU A 91 -13.47 -0.97 -4.10
N LYS A 92 -13.86 -2.25 -4.13
CA LYS A 92 -15.23 -2.65 -4.50
C LYS A 92 -16.25 -1.96 -3.59
N GLU A 93 -15.95 -1.91 -2.29
CA GLU A 93 -16.83 -1.28 -1.32
C GLU A 93 -16.86 0.25 -1.44
N TRP A 94 -15.69 0.90 -1.60
CA TRP A 94 -15.62 2.34 -1.81
C TRP A 94 -16.39 2.79 -3.05
N VAL A 95 -16.26 2.04 -4.16
CA VAL A 95 -17.00 2.30 -5.40
C VAL A 95 -18.50 2.02 -5.22
N ARG A 96 -18.88 0.95 -4.51
CA ARG A 96 -20.29 0.64 -4.18
C ARG A 96 -20.93 1.81 -3.41
N GLN A 97 -20.17 2.41 -2.50
CA GLN A 97 -20.56 3.58 -1.71
C GLN A 97 -20.46 4.91 -2.49
N LYS A 98 -20.25 4.85 -3.81
CA LYS A 98 -20.24 5.97 -4.76
C LYS A 98 -19.01 6.89 -4.69
N LEU A 99 -17.90 6.45 -4.09
CA LEU A 99 -16.63 7.18 -4.27
C LEU A 99 -16.18 7.00 -5.73
N HIS A 100 -15.87 8.10 -6.42
CA HIS A 100 -15.48 8.05 -7.82
C HIS A 100 -14.11 7.36 -7.97
N GLY A 101 -14.04 6.26 -8.73
CA GLY A 101 -12.79 5.51 -8.98
C GLY A 101 -11.63 6.39 -9.44
N ARG A 102 -11.88 7.32 -10.38
CA ARG A 102 -10.91 8.30 -10.87
C ARG A 102 -10.29 9.22 -9.81
N LYS A 103 -10.84 9.27 -8.60
CA LYS A 103 -10.26 10.02 -7.47
C LYS A 103 -9.39 9.15 -6.58
N ILE A 104 -9.50 7.84 -6.67
CA ILE A 104 -8.80 6.93 -5.79
C ILE A 104 -7.39 6.71 -6.33
N VAL A 105 -6.39 6.96 -5.49
CA VAL A 105 -4.99 6.59 -5.71
C VAL A 105 -4.65 5.49 -4.71
N ILE A 106 -4.33 4.29 -5.18
CA ILE A 106 -3.87 3.24 -4.27
C ILE A 106 -2.40 3.49 -3.93
N VAL A 107 -2.02 3.39 -2.65
CA VAL A 107 -0.64 3.56 -2.22
C VAL A 107 -0.07 2.20 -1.87
N LEU A 108 0.97 1.80 -2.61
CA LEU A 108 1.67 0.53 -2.45
C LEU A 108 2.93 0.73 -1.60
N PRO A 109 3.25 -0.18 -0.69
CA PRO A 109 4.41 -0.02 0.19
C PRO A 109 5.71 -0.43 -0.50
N ALA A 110 6.77 0.33 -0.28
CA ALA A 110 8.13 0.02 -0.68
C ALA A 110 8.94 -0.65 0.45
N PHE A 111 8.41 -0.75 1.66
CA PHE A 111 9.05 -1.49 2.75
C PHE A 111 8.58 -2.95 2.78
N ALA A 112 9.32 -3.79 3.50
CA ALA A 112 8.90 -5.12 3.94
C ALA A 112 8.43 -5.06 5.40
N ILE A 113 7.57 -6.00 5.79
CA ILE A 113 7.25 -6.28 7.19
C ILE A 113 7.88 -7.60 7.61
N ALA A 114 8.31 -7.68 8.85
CA ALA A 114 9.04 -8.81 9.40
C ALA A 114 8.35 -9.36 10.64
N HIS A 115 8.28 -10.69 10.70
CA HIS A 115 7.73 -11.44 11.82
C HIS A 115 8.61 -12.64 12.15
N GLN A 116 8.64 -12.97 13.43
CA GLN A 116 9.17 -14.22 13.93
C GLN A 116 8.02 -15.20 14.11
N LEU A 117 8.04 -16.31 13.39
CA LEU A 117 7.05 -17.37 13.53
C LEU A 117 7.21 -18.07 14.89
N SER A 118 6.10 -18.55 15.45
CA SER A 118 6.13 -19.35 16.68
C SER A 118 6.70 -20.75 16.45
N ASN A 119 6.57 -21.26 15.22
CA ASN A 119 7.15 -22.54 14.80
C ASN A 119 7.55 -22.42 13.32
N ALA A 120 8.83 -22.69 13.01
CA ALA A 120 9.38 -22.56 11.67
C ALA A 120 8.84 -23.58 10.66
N ASP A 121 8.25 -24.68 11.12
CA ASP A 121 7.60 -25.68 10.25
C ASP A 121 6.25 -25.17 9.73
N PHE A 122 5.56 -24.32 10.50
CA PHE A 122 4.37 -23.59 10.05
C PHE A 122 4.82 -22.23 9.49
N ASN A 123 5.08 -22.17 8.20
CA ASN A 123 5.75 -21.02 7.56
C ASN A 123 5.02 -20.45 6.33
N ARG A 124 3.73 -20.75 6.20
CA ARG A 124 2.85 -20.21 5.16
C ARG A 124 2.12 -18.95 5.66
N ILE A 125 1.49 -18.23 4.75
CA ILE A 125 0.51 -17.20 5.12
C ILE A 125 -0.52 -17.80 6.10
N GLY A 126 -0.83 -17.06 7.16
CA GLY A 126 -1.70 -17.49 8.26
C GLY A 126 -0.98 -18.23 9.39
N SER A 127 0.33 -18.49 9.27
CA SER A 127 1.06 -19.21 10.31
C SER A 127 1.22 -18.36 11.59
N PRO A 128 1.20 -18.96 12.79
CA PRO A 128 1.28 -18.22 14.05
C PRO A 128 2.59 -17.42 14.20
N VAL A 129 2.47 -16.19 14.67
CA VAL A 129 3.58 -15.27 14.91
C VAL A 129 3.82 -15.13 16.41
N SER A 130 5.08 -15.21 16.83
CA SER A 130 5.50 -15.02 18.21
C SER A 130 5.88 -13.57 18.52
N SER A 131 6.42 -12.85 17.54
CA SER A 131 6.73 -11.43 17.68
C SER A 131 6.87 -10.70 16.34
N ALA A 132 6.73 -9.38 16.38
CA ALA A 132 7.18 -8.50 15.31
C ALA A 132 8.72 -8.46 15.27
N GLY A 133 9.27 -8.33 14.06
CA GLY A 133 10.72 -8.37 13.82
C GLY A 133 11.28 -9.78 13.71
N LEU A 134 12.61 -9.90 13.71
CA LEU A 134 13.36 -11.14 13.47
C LEU A 134 14.32 -11.40 14.63
N GLY A 135 14.20 -12.55 15.30
CA GLY A 135 15.01 -12.88 16.47
C GLY A 135 14.98 -11.75 17.51
N ASP A 136 16.14 -11.18 17.82
CA ASP A 136 16.29 -10.07 18.78
C ASP A 136 16.02 -8.70 18.18
N ASP A 137 16.09 -8.54 16.85
CA ASP A 137 15.75 -7.28 16.17
C ASP A 137 14.23 -7.14 16.06
N LYS A 138 13.64 -6.41 17.01
CA LYS A 138 12.20 -6.17 17.12
C LYS A 138 11.65 -5.13 16.15
N ARG A 139 12.47 -4.59 15.22
CA ARG A 139 11.94 -3.67 14.19
C ARG A 139 10.93 -4.41 13.34
N PHE A 140 9.76 -3.81 13.11
CA PHE A 140 8.69 -4.43 12.33
C PHE A 140 8.90 -4.26 10.82
N THR A 141 9.41 -3.11 10.38
CA THR A 141 9.60 -2.78 8.96
C THR A 141 11.07 -2.93 8.54
N ARG A 142 11.31 -3.22 7.27
CA ARG A 142 12.64 -3.20 6.62
C ARG A 142 12.55 -2.45 5.30
N THR A 143 13.58 -1.70 4.93
CA THR A 143 13.67 -1.12 3.58
C THR A 143 13.88 -2.22 2.52
N GLN A 144 13.75 -1.92 1.23
CA GLN A 144 14.11 -2.87 0.16
C GLN A 144 15.58 -3.27 0.23
N GLU A 145 16.47 -2.31 0.52
CA GLU A 145 17.89 -2.59 0.69
C GLU A 145 18.14 -3.61 1.82
N GLU A 146 17.56 -3.38 3.00
CA GLU A 146 17.68 -4.30 4.13
C GLU A 146 17.06 -5.66 3.82
N LEU A 147 15.89 -5.68 3.17
CA LEU A 147 15.24 -6.91 2.71
C LEU A 147 16.20 -7.72 1.83
N CYS A 148 16.83 -7.08 0.84
CA CYS A 148 17.76 -7.74 -0.05
C CYS A 148 18.95 -8.30 0.73
N GLN A 149 19.58 -7.52 1.61
CA GLN A 149 20.68 -7.99 2.46
C GLN A 149 20.29 -9.19 3.35
N ILE A 150 19.11 -9.13 3.99
CA ILE A 150 18.59 -10.22 4.84
C ILE A 150 18.34 -11.49 4.02
N THR A 151 17.80 -11.32 2.81
CA THR A 151 17.34 -12.43 1.96
C THR A 151 18.32 -12.80 0.84
N ASP A 152 19.55 -12.28 0.87
CA ASP A 152 20.63 -12.62 -0.08
C ASP A 152 21.30 -13.96 0.26
N ALA A 153 21.14 -14.44 1.50
CA ALA A 153 21.66 -15.73 1.92
C ALA A 153 20.80 -16.90 1.39
N ASP A 154 21.44 -18.03 1.07
CA ASP A 154 20.82 -19.33 0.71
C ASP A 154 19.84 -19.91 1.77
N LYS A 155 19.59 -19.15 2.84
CA LYS A 155 18.73 -19.50 3.98
C LYS A 155 17.28 -19.08 3.77
N PHE A 156 16.99 -18.19 2.81
CA PHE A 156 15.63 -17.70 2.56
C PHE A 156 15.02 -18.31 1.29
N MET A 157 13.79 -18.81 1.42
CA MET A 157 12.93 -19.16 0.30
C MET A 157 11.98 -18.00 0.02
N ARG A 158 12.03 -17.45 -1.19
CA ARG A 158 11.13 -16.39 -1.67
C ARG A 158 9.95 -17.01 -2.42
N GLU A 159 8.75 -16.53 -2.16
CA GLU A 159 7.51 -17.06 -2.72
C GLU A 159 6.56 -15.95 -3.15
N LEU A 160 5.78 -16.26 -4.19
CA LEU A 160 4.71 -15.41 -4.69
C LEU A 160 3.38 -16.16 -4.53
N SER A 161 2.48 -15.63 -3.72
CA SER A 161 1.09 -16.06 -3.69
C SER A 161 0.36 -15.43 -4.88
N PHE A 162 0.04 -16.23 -5.90
CA PHE A 162 -0.76 -15.76 -7.03
C PHE A 162 -2.21 -15.47 -6.66
N GLU A 163 -2.77 -16.22 -5.71
CA GLU A 163 -4.12 -16.03 -5.21
C GLU A 163 -4.32 -14.63 -4.62
N GLN A 164 -3.38 -14.19 -3.76
CA GLN A 164 -3.47 -12.89 -3.10
C GLN A 164 -2.64 -11.79 -3.81
N VAL A 165 -1.87 -12.15 -4.82
CA VAL A 165 -0.87 -11.29 -5.50
C VAL A 165 0.04 -10.59 -4.49
N ALA A 166 0.71 -11.41 -3.69
CA ALA A 166 1.59 -10.97 -2.62
C ALA A 166 2.88 -11.79 -2.57
N ALA A 167 3.98 -11.16 -2.18
CA ALA A 167 5.27 -11.82 -2.02
C ALA A 167 5.63 -11.94 -0.53
N PHE A 168 6.32 -13.03 -0.22
CA PHE A 168 6.92 -13.23 1.09
C PHE A 168 8.22 -14.05 0.99
N ALA A 169 9.04 -13.99 2.03
CA ALA A 169 10.25 -14.76 2.17
C ALA A 169 10.26 -15.42 3.55
N ARG A 170 10.77 -16.64 3.63
CA ARG A 170 10.83 -17.41 4.88
C ARG A 170 12.14 -18.14 5.04
N ALA A 171 12.58 -18.35 6.26
CA ALA A 171 13.77 -19.13 6.59
C ALA A 171 13.50 -20.20 7.66
N LYS A 172 14.39 -21.19 7.73
CA LYS A 172 14.27 -22.33 8.67
C LYS A 172 14.33 -21.94 10.15
N ASN A 173 14.82 -20.74 10.47
CA ASN A 173 14.82 -20.21 11.83
C ASN A 173 13.51 -19.50 12.21
N GLY A 174 12.47 -19.57 11.36
CA GLY A 174 11.18 -18.94 11.61
C GLY A 174 11.11 -17.46 11.22
N ALA A 175 12.13 -16.88 10.60
CA ALA A 175 12.03 -15.56 10.01
C ALA A 175 11.03 -15.57 8.85
N TRP A 176 10.10 -14.61 8.85
CA TRP A 176 9.09 -14.46 7.82
C TRP A 176 8.92 -12.98 7.46
N LEU A 177 9.10 -12.64 6.18
CA LEU A 177 8.97 -11.27 5.68
C LEU A 177 7.92 -11.20 4.57
N SER A 178 7.05 -10.20 4.59
CA SER A 178 6.17 -9.89 3.45
C SER A 178 6.52 -8.53 2.85
N TYR A 179 6.51 -8.43 1.53
CA TYR A 179 7.02 -7.28 0.79
C TYR A 179 6.39 -7.21 -0.60
N GLU A 180 6.67 -6.10 -1.30
CA GLU A 180 6.37 -5.95 -2.71
C GLU A 180 7.58 -6.29 -3.59
N THR A 181 7.33 -6.91 -4.74
CA THR A 181 8.30 -7.09 -5.82
C THR A 181 7.88 -6.23 -7.01
N ARG A 182 8.79 -6.03 -7.99
CA ARG A 182 8.41 -5.42 -9.28
C ARG A 182 7.20 -6.12 -9.92
N GLN A 183 7.07 -7.43 -9.74
CA GLN A 183 5.98 -8.22 -10.31
C GLN A 183 4.64 -7.93 -9.60
N THR A 184 4.59 -7.93 -8.26
CA THR A 184 3.37 -7.60 -7.53
C THR A 184 2.94 -6.16 -7.75
N ILE A 185 3.89 -5.21 -7.78
CA ILE A 185 3.65 -3.81 -8.14
C ILE A 185 3.03 -3.69 -9.54
N LYS A 186 3.58 -4.38 -10.54
CA LYS A 186 3.02 -4.39 -11.90
C LYS A 186 1.59 -4.92 -11.93
N TYR A 187 1.30 -6.02 -11.25
CA TYR A 187 -0.06 -6.56 -11.21
C TYR A 187 -1.05 -5.59 -10.57
N LYS A 188 -0.71 -5.00 -9.42
CA LYS A 188 -1.56 -4.03 -8.71
C LYS A 188 -1.73 -2.73 -9.48
N SER A 189 -0.68 -2.27 -10.15
CA SER A 189 -0.74 -1.09 -11.02
C SER A 189 -1.63 -1.32 -12.23
N ASN A 190 -1.52 -2.50 -12.87
CA ASN A 190 -2.42 -2.90 -13.95
C ASN A 190 -3.86 -3.04 -13.46
N TYR A 191 -4.08 -3.53 -12.25
CA TYR A 191 -5.40 -3.61 -11.65
C TYR A 191 -6.03 -2.22 -11.45
N ALA A 192 -5.27 -1.27 -10.88
CA ALA A 192 -5.71 0.12 -10.75
C ALA A 192 -6.06 0.75 -12.11
N ARG A 193 -5.24 0.50 -13.13
CA ARG A 193 -5.50 0.96 -14.50
C ARG A 193 -6.78 0.37 -15.09
N LYS A 194 -7.00 -0.95 -14.94
CA LYS A 194 -8.21 -1.63 -15.43
C LYS A 194 -9.48 -1.08 -14.78
N LEU A 195 -9.40 -0.65 -13.52
CA LEU A 195 -10.52 -0.02 -12.80
C LEU A 195 -10.63 1.49 -13.04
N GLN A 196 -9.80 2.07 -13.92
CA GLN A 196 -9.76 3.51 -14.20
C GLN A 196 -9.63 4.35 -12.93
N LEU A 197 -8.78 3.89 -12.01
CA LEU A 197 -8.46 4.63 -10.80
C LEU A 197 -7.66 5.90 -11.12
N GLY A 198 -7.63 6.84 -10.18
CA GLY A 198 -6.87 8.09 -10.31
C GLY A 198 -5.35 7.90 -10.37
N GLY A 199 -4.84 6.75 -9.90
CA GLY A 199 -3.44 6.39 -10.07
C GLY A 199 -2.92 5.41 -9.01
N VAL A 200 -1.60 5.33 -8.93
CA VAL A 200 -0.86 4.52 -7.97
C VAL A 200 0.23 5.40 -7.35
N GLY A 201 0.32 5.41 -6.02
CA GLY A 201 1.40 6.00 -5.25
C GLY A 201 2.30 4.94 -4.63
N LEU A 202 3.49 5.35 -4.21
CA LEU A 202 4.47 4.51 -3.50
C LEU A 202 4.70 5.08 -2.09
N LEU A 203 4.74 4.24 -1.06
CA LEU A 203 5.14 4.63 0.30
C LEU A 203 6.29 3.75 0.84
N SER A 204 7.47 4.27 1.13
CA SER A 204 7.99 5.60 0.80
C SER A 204 9.12 5.49 -0.21
N LEU A 205 9.46 6.61 -0.85
CA LEU A 205 10.58 6.67 -1.79
C LEU A 205 11.90 6.23 -1.14
N ASN A 206 12.07 6.55 0.15
CA ASN A 206 13.28 6.23 0.91
C ASN A 206 13.36 4.76 1.33
N ASP A 207 12.24 4.03 1.30
CA ASP A 207 12.21 2.59 1.59
C ASP A 207 12.42 1.75 0.32
N ASP A 208 12.33 2.35 -0.87
CA ASP A 208 12.72 1.69 -2.12
C ASP A 208 14.25 1.60 -2.23
N ASP A 209 14.76 0.77 -3.12
CA ASP A 209 16.21 0.59 -3.32
C ASP A 209 16.79 1.71 -4.17
N PHE A 210 17.01 2.88 -3.56
CA PHE A 210 17.58 4.05 -4.24
C PHE A 210 19.08 3.90 -4.55
N SER A 211 19.79 3.07 -3.79
CA SER A 211 21.23 2.83 -3.90
C SER A 211 21.58 1.69 -4.87
N ASN A 212 20.58 0.97 -5.41
CA ASN A 212 20.75 -0.22 -6.23
C ASN A 212 21.48 -1.37 -5.51
N SER A 213 21.33 -1.46 -4.18
CA SER A 213 21.89 -2.53 -3.34
C SER A 213 21.32 -3.90 -3.71
N CYS A 214 20.07 -3.98 -4.18
CA CYS A 214 19.44 -5.21 -4.66
C CYS A 214 19.85 -5.62 -6.08
N ARG A 215 20.68 -4.83 -6.78
CA ARG A 215 21.12 -5.07 -8.18
C ARG A 215 19.95 -5.15 -9.18
N MET A 216 18.86 -4.39 -8.94
CA MET A 216 17.67 -4.35 -9.80
C MET A 216 17.47 -3.01 -10.54
N GLY A 217 18.45 -2.12 -10.47
CA GLY A 217 18.34 -0.70 -10.82
C GLY A 217 17.89 0.14 -9.63
N ALA A 218 18.18 1.44 -9.65
CA ALA A 218 17.71 2.37 -8.63
C ALA A 218 16.18 2.56 -8.71
N PHE A 219 15.52 2.67 -7.56
CA PHE A 219 14.07 2.79 -7.43
C PHE A 219 13.30 1.71 -8.23
N PRO A 220 13.58 0.41 -8.01
CA PRO A 220 13.04 -0.66 -8.82
C PRO A 220 11.51 -0.78 -8.70
N LEU A 221 10.93 -0.48 -7.52
CA LEU A 221 9.47 -0.53 -7.34
C LEU A 221 8.80 0.70 -7.95
N LEU A 222 9.35 1.90 -7.76
CA LEU A 222 8.83 3.11 -8.43
C LEU A 222 8.87 2.99 -9.96
N SER A 223 9.99 2.49 -10.49
CA SER A 223 10.16 2.26 -11.93
C SER A 223 9.13 1.26 -12.46
N ALA A 224 8.76 0.24 -11.67
CA ALA A 224 7.72 -0.71 -12.05
C ALA A 224 6.32 -0.05 -12.14
N ILE A 225 6.01 0.92 -11.27
CA ILE A 225 4.79 1.74 -11.37
C ILE A 225 4.83 2.57 -12.65
N ALA A 226 5.91 3.34 -12.85
CA ALA A 226 6.05 4.25 -13.99
C ALA A 226 5.92 3.52 -15.34
N ASN A 227 6.55 2.36 -15.48
CA ASN A 227 6.48 1.55 -16.70
C ASN A 227 5.09 0.93 -16.95
N THR A 228 4.24 0.83 -15.92
CA THR A 228 2.85 0.40 -16.07
C THR A 228 1.92 1.56 -16.41
N ALA A 229 2.31 2.79 -16.07
CA ALA A 229 1.53 4.00 -16.34
C ALA A 229 1.69 4.53 -17.78
N GLN A 230 2.69 4.07 -18.52
CA GLN A 230 2.88 4.42 -19.93
C GLN A 230 1.74 3.84 -20.78
N CYS A 231 1.03 4.72 -21.49
CA CYS A 231 0.15 4.34 -22.57
C CYS A 231 1.01 4.11 -23.82
N ASN A 232 1.01 2.88 -24.34
CA ASN A 232 1.48 2.59 -25.69
C ASN A 232 0.39 2.93 -26.69
#